data_AF-A0A1X1L326-F1
#
_entry.id   AF-A0A1X1L326-F1
#
_cell.length_a   1.000
_cell.length_b   1.000
_cell.length_c   1.000
_cell.angle_alpha   90.00
_cell.angle_beta   90.00
_cell.angle_gamma   90.00
#
_symmetry.space_group_name_H-M   'P 1'
#
loop_
_entity.id
_entity.type
_entity.pdbx_description
1 polymer ?
#
loop_
_entity_poly.entity_id
_entity_poly.type
_entity_poly.pdbx_seq_one_letter_code
_entity_poly.pdbx_strand_id
1 'polypeptide(L)'
;MPLIQSKEEVASSIASGIASSSSSIISGNKVVLDQSSEYPGNSTAAEKIPKEAEYASSIAEVLNGFVSRIQSTAAEFVAVDSQLAANIDTNTSALPQTSAVPKNNTTFVPNRSYFSEE
;
A
#
# COMPACT_ATOMS: atom_id res chain seq x y z
N MET A 1 21.30 -7.47 9.10
CA MET A 1 20.77 -7.61 7.73
C MET A 1 19.61 -6.63 7.60
N PRO A 2 19.52 -5.82 6.53
CA PRO A 2 18.36 -4.95 6.35
C PRO A 2 17.11 -5.81 6.14
N LEU A 3 16.01 -5.44 6.79
CA LEU A 3 14.72 -6.08 6.61
C LEU A 3 14.15 -5.63 5.26
N ILE A 4 13.98 -6.55 4.33
CA ILE A 4 13.17 -6.31 3.13
C ILE A 4 11.72 -6.34 3.61
N GLN A 5 11.12 -5.16 3.74
CA GLN A 5 9.81 -5.01 4.38
C GLN A 5 8.93 -4.00 3.64
N SER A 6 8.02 -4.53 2.85
CA SER A 6 6.91 -3.82 2.25
C SER A 6 5.95 -3.32 3.32
N LYS A 7 5.47 -2.09 3.17
CA LYS A 7 4.52 -1.44 4.09
C LYS A 7 3.09 -1.61 3.60
N GLU A 8 2.58 -2.83 3.64
CA GLU A 8 1.20 -3.14 3.24
C GLU A 8 0.18 -2.28 3.99
N GLU A 9 0.44 -1.99 5.26
CA GLU A 9 -0.45 -1.16 6.10
C GLU A 9 -0.67 0.25 5.53
N VAL A 10 0.36 0.84 4.91
CA VAL A 10 0.26 2.18 4.29
C VAL A 10 -0.65 2.12 3.06
N ALA A 11 -0.46 1.12 2.20
CA ALA A 11 -1.29 0.93 1.02
C ALA A 11 -2.75 0.63 1.41
N SER A 12 -2.96 -0.22 2.41
CA SER A 12 -4.28 -0.54 2.96
C SER A 12 -4.98 0.68 3.58
N SER A 13 -4.23 1.51 4.31
CA SER A 13 -4.76 2.75 4.90
C SER A 13 -5.23 3.74 3.81
N ILE A 14 -4.41 3.95 2.78
CA ILE A 14 -4.76 4.82 1.64
C ILE A 14 -5.97 4.25 0.89
N ALA A 15 -5.97 2.96 0.59
CA ALA A 15 -7.06 2.27 -0.09
C ALA A 15 -8.39 2.40 0.69
N SER A 16 -8.34 2.24 2.01
CA SER A 16 -9.51 2.39 2.88
C SER A 16 -10.03 3.83 2.91
N GLY A 17 -9.14 4.82 2.90
CA GLY A 17 -9.51 6.24 2.83
C GLY A 17 -10.20 6.59 1.50
N ILE A 18 -9.69 6.06 0.38
CA ILE A 18 -10.30 6.23 -0.94
C ILE A 18 -11.68 5.55 -0.99
N ALA A 19 -11.80 4.31 -0.49
CA ALA A 19 -13.07 3.58 -0.46
C ALA A 19 -14.14 4.30 0.37
N SER A 20 -13.75 4.87 1.52
CA SER A 20 -14.63 5.66 2.39
C SER A 20 -15.11 6.94 1.69
N SER A 21 -14.19 7.62 0.99
CA SER A 21 -14.51 8.83 0.21
C SER A 21 -15.43 8.51 -0.97
N SER A 22 -15.18 7.40 -1.67
CA SER A 22 -16.01 6.88 -2.76
C SER A 22 -17.45 6.60 -2.29
N SER A 23 -17.58 5.95 -1.14
CA SER A 23 -18.89 5.69 -0.52
C SER A 23 -19.64 6.99 -0.21
N SER A 24 -18.93 8.03 0.22
CA SER A 24 -19.50 9.35 0.51
C SER A 24 -20.01 10.07 -0.74
N ILE A 25 -19.44 9.80 -1.93
CA ILE A 25 -19.91 10.34 -3.21
C ILE A 25 -21.27 9.73 -3.57
N ILE A 26 -21.45 8.43 -3.35
CA ILE A 26 -22.73 7.75 -3.63
C ILE A 26 -23.79 8.14 -2.58
N SER A 27 -23.40 8.22 -1.31
CA SER A 27 -24.33 8.49 -0.21
C SER A 27 -24.60 9.98 0.02
N GLY A 28 -23.86 10.86 -0.66
CA GLY A 28 -23.96 12.32 -0.55
C GLY A 28 -25.30 12.83 -1.07
N ASN A 29 -26.35 12.71 -0.26
CA ASN A 29 -27.69 13.23 -0.45
C ASN A 29 -28.31 12.91 -1.82
N LYS A 30 -28.96 11.75 -1.91
CA LYS A 30 -29.83 11.42 -3.04
C LYS A 30 -30.94 12.48 -3.14
N VAL A 31 -30.84 13.35 -4.12
CA VAL A 31 -31.84 14.39 -4.38
C VAL A 31 -33.13 13.70 -4.80
N VAL A 32 -34.23 13.99 -4.10
CA VAL A 32 -35.55 13.46 -4.43
C VAL A 32 -36.23 14.41 -5.37
N LEU A 33 -36.77 13.86 -6.45
CA LEU A 33 -37.51 14.59 -7.46
C LEU A 33 -38.83 15.12 -6.88
N ASP A 34 -39.11 16.41 -7.09
CA ASP A 34 -40.44 16.96 -6.88
C ASP A 34 -41.38 16.49 -8.01
N GLN A 35 -42.40 15.72 -7.65
CA GLN A 35 -43.40 15.17 -8.58
C GLN A 35 -44.68 16.00 -8.65
N SER A 36 -44.79 17.08 -7.85
CA SER A 36 -46.03 17.78 -7.61
C SER A 36 -46.11 19.17 -8.26
N SER A 37 -44.99 19.87 -8.38
CA SER A 37 -45.00 21.23 -8.91
C SER A 37 -44.77 21.29 -10.43
N GLU A 38 -45.47 22.21 -11.10
CA GLU A 38 -45.34 22.47 -12.54
C GLU A 38 -44.39 23.65 -12.86
N TYR A 39 -43.41 23.91 -11.99
CA TYR A 39 -42.42 24.95 -12.29
C TYR A 39 -41.51 24.51 -13.44
N PRO A 40 -41.16 25.40 -14.39
CA PRO A 40 -40.23 25.06 -15.47
C PRO A 40 -38.90 24.44 -14.99
N GLY A 41 -38.43 24.85 -13.81
CA GLY A 41 -37.25 24.28 -13.17
C GLY A 41 -37.35 22.78 -12.85
N ASN A 42 -38.56 22.26 -12.60
CA ASN A 42 -38.76 20.83 -12.31
C ASN A 42 -38.49 19.95 -13.53
N SER A 43 -38.79 20.43 -14.75
CA SER A 43 -38.43 19.70 -15.97
C SER A 43 -36.91 19.57 -16.12
N THR A 44 -36.16 20.61 -15.79
CA THR A 44 -34.70 20.55 -15.81
C THR A 44 -34.17 19.65 -14.69
N ALA A 45 -34.72 19.75 -13.48
CA ALA A 45 -34.34 18.90 -12.36
C ALA A 45 -34.59 17.41 -12.65
N ALA A 46 -35.72 17.08 -13.29
CA ALA A 46 -36.07 15.72 -13.70
C ALA A 46 -35.08 15.12 -14.70
N GLU A 47 -34.43 15.94 -15.52
CA GLU A 47 -33.38 15.50 -16.44
C GLU A 47 -32.01 15.40 -15.75
N LYS A 48 -31.68 16.32 -14.84
CA LYS A 48 -30.32 16.43 -14.27
C LYS A 48 -30.08 15.54 -13.06
N ILE A 49 -31.05 15.40 -12.16
CA ILE A 49 -30.90 14.61 -10.92
C ILE A 49 -30.55 13.14 -11.22
N PRO A 50 -31.21 12.45 -12.18
CA PRO A 50 -30.82 11.07 -12.52
C PRO A 50 -29.41 10.99 -13.10
N LYS A 51 -29.02 11.94 -13.97
CA LYS A 51 -27.67 11.98 -14.57
C LYS A 51 -26.59 12.20 -13.53
N GLU A 52 -26.84 13.05 -12.53
CA GLU A 52 -25.93 13.24 -11.40
C GLU A 52 -25.72 11.94 -10.63
N ALA A 53 -26.80 11.19 -10.36
CA ALA A 53 -26.71 9.89 -9.70
C ALA A 53 -25.93 8.86 -10.55
N GLU A 54 -26.11 8.86 -11.88
CA GLU A 54 -25.33 8.04 -12.81
C GLU A 54 -23.84 8.39 -12.77
N TYR A 55 -23.50 9.69 -12.78
CA TYR A 55 -22.12 10.15 -12.67
C TYR A 55 -21.48 9.77 -11.33
N ALA A 56 -22.20 9.95 -10.23
CA ALA A 56 -21.73 9.54 -8.91
C ALA A 56 -21.43 8.04 -8.85
N SER A 57 -22.31 7.20 -9.43
CA SER A 57 -22.10 5.75 -9.53
C SER A 57 -20.86 5.42 -10.37
N SER A 58 -20.71 6.03 -11.54
CA SER A 58 -19.58 5.78 -12.44
C SER A 58 -18.24 6.17 -11.80
N ILE A 59 -18.19 7.32 -11.10
CA ILE A 59 -16.99 7.75 -10.37
C ILE A 59 -16.65 6.73 -9.27
N ALA A 60 -17.65 6.29 -8.51
CA ALA A 60 -17.42 5.35 -7.42
C ALA A 60 -16.93 3.98 -7.90
N GLU A 61 -17.44 3.49 -9.03
CA GLU A 61 -16.95 2.25 -9.68
C GLU A 61 -15.46 2.36 -10.04
N VAL A 62 -15.05 3.47 -10.65
CA VAL A 62 -13.63 3.72 -11.00
C VAL A 62 -12.77 3.77 -9.74
N LEU A 63 -13.22 4.46 -8.69
CA LEU A 63 -12.49 4.56 -7.42
C LEU A 63 -12.37 3.19 -6.74
N ASN A 64 -13.42 2.38 -6.74
CA ASN A 64 -13.38 1.03 -6.19
C ASN A 64 -12.43 0.12 -6.98
N GLY A 65 -12.42 0.24 -8.31
CA GLY A 65 -11.45 -0.47 -9.16
C GLY A 65 -10.00 -0.06 -8.86
N PHE A 66 -9.76 1.22 -8.58
CA PHE A 66 -8.45 1.71 -8.18
C PHE A 66 -8.02 1.20 -6.80
N VAL A 67 -8.93 1.17 -5.83
CA VAL A 67 -8.70 0.57 -4.49
C VAL A 67 -8.26 -0.89 -4.60
N SER A 68 -8.95 -1.70 -5.41
CA SER A 68 -8.58 -3.10 -5.64
C SER A 68 -7.18 -3.24 -6.25
N ARG A 69 -6.79 -2.33 -7.16
CA ARG A 69 -5.43 -2.33 -7.73
C ARG A 69 -4.37 -2.01 -6.70
N ILE A 70 -4.60 -1.01 -5.82
CA ILE A 70 -3.66 -0.69 -4.73
C ILE A 70 -3.45 -1.91 -3.84
N GLN A 71 -4.54 -2.56 -3.42
CA GLN A 71 -4.47 -3.74 -2.56
C GLN A 71 -3.75 -4.91 -3.24
N SER A 72 -4.08 -5.20 -4.51
CA SER A 72 -3.42 -6.26 -5.28
C SER A 72 -1.93 -6.00 -5.45
N THR A 73 -1.54 -4.77 -5.79
CA THR A 73 -0.13 -4.40 -5.93
C THR A 73 0.59 -4.52 -4.59
N ALA A 74 0.00 -4.03 -3.49
CA ALA A 74 0.60 -4.17 -2.16
C ALA A 74 0.84 -5.64 -1.78
N ALA A 75 -0.13 -6.51 -2.05
CA ALA A 75 0.01 -7.95 -1.81
C ALA A 75 1.13 -8.57 -2.66
N GLU A 76 1.28 -8.15 -3.92
CA GLU A 76 2.36 -8.61 -4.80
C GLU A 76 3.74 -8.18 -4.26
N PHE A 77 3.87 -6.93 -3.78
CA PHE A 77 5.10 -6.45 -3.14
C PHE A 77 5.46 -7.26 -1.90
N VAL A 78 4.49 -7.57 -1.03
CA VAL A 78 4.70 -8.43 0.16
C VAL A 78 5.16 -9.83 -0.24
N ALA A 79 4.56 -10.42 -1.28
CA ALA A 79 4.94 -11.75 -1.76
C ALA A 79 6.38 -11.77 -2.29
N VAL A 80 6.75 -10.77 -3.10
CA VAL A 80 8.12 -10.62 -3.63
C VAL A 80 9.13 -10.42 -2.50
N ASP A 81 8.80 -9.59 -1.52
CA ASP A 81 9.66 -9.34 -0.36
C ASP A 81 9.90 -10.60 0.47
N SER A 82 8.83 -11.37 0.75
CA SER A 82 8.94 -12.65 1.45
C SER A 82 9.79 -13.66 0.67
N GLN A 83 9.63 -13.71 -0.65
CA GLN A 83 10.42 -14.58 -1.51
C GLN A 83 11.91 -14.18 -1.50
N LEU A 84 12.20 -12.88 -1.57
CA LEU A 84 13.57 -12.38 -1.55
C LEU A 84 14.24 -12.62 -0.19
N ALA A 85 13.53 -12.40 0.91
CA ALA A 85 14.02 -12.71 2.25
C ALA A 85 14.38 -14.19 2.38
N ALA A 86 13.48 -15.11 1.97
CA ALA A 86 13.76 -16.55 1.99
C ALA A 86 14.95 -16.94 1.09
N ASN A 87 15.08 -16.33 -0.09
CA ASN A 87 16.21 -16.57 -0.98
C ASN A 87 17.54 -16.07 -0.37
N ILE A 88 17.54 -14.94 0.34
CA ILE A 88 18.72 -14.44 1.03
C ILE A 88 19.08 -15.38 2.18
N ASP A 89 18.11 -15.77 3.01
CA ASP A 89 18.34 -16.67 4.13
C ASP A 89 18.91 -18.01 3.67
N THR A 90 18.33 -18.62 2.62
CA THR A 90 18.84 -19.88 2.06
C THR A 90 20.25 -19.75 1.49
N ASN A 91 20.56 -18.69 0.73
CA ASN A 91 21.87 -18.50 0.12
C ASN A 91 22.96 -18.00 1.09
N THR A 92 22.57 -17.41 2.23
CA THR A 92 23.53 -16.90 3.23
C THR A 92 23.70 -17.82 4.45
N SER A 93 22.74 -18.72 4.71
CA SER A 93 22.83 -19.68 5.83
C SER A 93 24.00 -20.65 5.71
N ALA A 94 24.44 -20.94 4.48
CA ALA A 94 25.59 -21.81 4.20
C ALA A 94 26.93 -21.06 4.09
N LEU A 95 26.91 -19.72 4.08
CA LEU A 95 28.14 -18.95 4.06
C LEU A 95 28.86 -19.13 5.40
N PRO A 96 30.15 -19.50 5.41
CA PRO A 96 30.91 -19.55 6.65
C PRO A 96 30.87 -18.17 7.30
N GLN A 97 30.64 -18.11 8.63
CA GLN A 97 30.75 -16.85 9.35
C GLN A 97 32.16 -16.32 9.14
N THR A 98 32.32 -15.26 8.34
CA THR A 98 33.57 -14.52 8.20
C THR A 98 33.81 -13.63 9.42
N SER A 99 33.58 -14.16 10.62
CA SER A 99 34.26 -13.62 11.79
C SER A 99 35.71 -14.07 11.69
N ALA A 100 36.60 -13.15 11.32
CA ALA A 100 38.05 -13.35 11.36
C ALA A 100 38.56 -13.70 12.77
N VAL A 101 37.69 -13.68 13.78
CA VAL A 101 37.98 -14.01 15.17
C VAL A 101 37.13 -15.23 15.58
N PRO A 102 37.74 -16.36 15.96
CA PRO A 102 37.02 -17.49 16.54
C PRO A 102 36.25 -17.04 17.79
N LYS A 103 34.99 -17.49 17.95
CA LYS A 103 34.04 -17.09 19.01
C LYS A 103 34.53 -17.30 20.46
N ASN A 104 35.66 -17.98 20.64
CA ASN A 104 36.27 -18.32 21.93
C ASN A 104 37.78 -17.98 21.99
N ASN A 105 38.32 -17.21 21.04
CA ASN A 105 39.72 -16.83 21.05
C ASN A 105 39.94 -15.59 21.92
N THR A 106 40.19 -15.80 23.22
CA THR A 106 40.68 -14.77 24.13
C THR A 106 42.18 -14.49 23.99
N THR A 107 42.86 -15.20 23.08
CA THR A 107 44.31 -15.20 22.89
C THR A 107 44.75 -14.44 21.64
N PHE A 108 43.83 -13.79 20.92
CA PHE A 108 44.22 -12.94 19.79
C PHE A 108 45.01 -11.74 20.31
N VAL A 109 46.33 -11.78 20.13
CA VAL A 109 47.23 -10.65 20.36
C VAL A 109 47.63 -10.13 18.97
N PRO A 110 47.21 -8.91 18.58
CA PRO A 110 47.66 -8.31 17.33
C PRO A 110 49.19 -8.26 17.31
N ASN A 111 49.81 -8.65 16.19
CA ASN A 111 51.24 -8.51 16.06
C ASN A 111 51.60 -7.00 16.02
N ARG A 112 52.11 -6.49 17.15
CA ARG A 112 52.43 -5.07 17.33
C ARG A 112 53.55 -4.58 16.42
N SER A 113 54.33 -5.47 15.79
CA SER A 113 55.36 -5.09 14.82
C SER A 113 54.79 -4.45 13.55
N TYR A 114 53.49 -4.59 13.31
CA TYR A 114 52.81 -3.96 12.16
C TYR A 114 52.18 -2.61 12.50
N PHE A 115 52.19 -2.20 13.77
CA PHE A 115 51.57 -0.96 14.26
C PHE A 115 52.57 -0.07 15.01
N SER A 116 53.86 -0.22 14.75
CA SER A 116 54.84 0.75 15.20
C SER A 116 54.59 2.05 14.45
N GLU A 117 54.04 3.04 15.16
CA GLU A 117 54.07 4.44 14.74
C GLU A 117 55.54 4.86 14.58
N GLU A 118 55.88 5.39 13.41
CA GLU A 118 57.10 6.20 13.22
C GLU A 118 57.01 7.50 14.02
#